data_AF-A0AAW3MXZ3-F1
#
_entry.id   AF-A0AAW3MXZ3-F1
#
_cell.length_a   1.000
_cell.length_b   1.000
_cell.length_c   1.000
_cell.angle_alpha   90.00
_cell.angle_beta   90.00
_cell.angle_gamma   90.00
#
_symmetry.space_group_name_H-M   'P 1'
#
loop_
_entity.id
_entity.type
_entity.pdbx_description
1 polymer ?
#
loop_
_entity_poly.entity_id
_entity_poly.type
_entity_poly.pdbx_seq_one_letter_code
_entity_poly.pdbx_strand_id
1 'polypeptide(L)'
;MAWGDVLTVLERVAPTIATVASTPLLGGAVAALEQLFGLTPKQDQSIDSRQDAVAAALSGATPEQLAALRRADQDYAAKMAELGFKDREALAQLAVQEEQAYLADAQDARHANAANERVFWLGVAVLATFAGVCFGALWGAYALLTGALPVTNAAVVGMVSGFIGTVIGYVAANATQVVSFYFGSSKGSELKSEAMSTAFTQAFGSPAPQVKGTNVPRLTSGT
;
A
#
# COMPACT_ATOMS: atom_id res chain seq x y z
N MET A 1 -36.78 31.27 6.74
CA MET A 1 -35.48 31.09 7.43
C MET A 1 -34.55 30.42 6.43
N ALA A 2 -33.34 30.93 6.22
CA ALA A 2 -32.42 30.30 5.28
C ALA A 2 -31.82 29.02 5.90
N TRP A 3 -31.36 28.08 5.08
CA TRP A 3 -30.76 26.83 5.58
C TRP A 3 -29.55 27.08 6.51
N GLY A 4 -28.77 28.14 6.27
CA GLY A 4 -27.68 28.54 7.17
C GLY A 4 -28.15 28.92 8.58
N ASP A 5 -29.32 29.56 8.69
CA ASP A 5 -29.89 29.90 10.00
C ASP A 5 -30.35 28.63 10.72
N VAL A 6 -30.91 27.66 9.98
CA VAL A 6 -31.32 26.34 10.50
C VAL A 6 -30.13 25.59 11.06
N LEU A 7 -29.00 25.57 10.35
CA LEU A 7 -27.76 24.99 10.83
C LEU A 7 -27.29 25.68 12.12
N THR A 8 -27.40 27.00 12.23
CA THR A 8 -27.04 27.74 13.45
C THR A 8 -27.91 27.35 14.65
N VAL A 9 -29.21 27.05 14.43
CA VAL A 9 -30.10 26.54 15.48
C VAL A 9 -29.75 25.09 15.83
N LEU A 10 -29.50 24.24 14.83
CA LEU A 10 -29.08 22.87 15.02
C LEU A 10 -27.74 22.79 15.76
N GLU A 11 -26.77 23.63 15.47
CA GLU A 11 -25.48 23.69 16.20
C GLU A 11 -25.66 23.89 17.71
N ARG A 12 -26.70 24.63 18.12
CA ARG A 12 -27.00 24.89 19.54
C ARG A 12 -27.79 23.77 20.21
N VAL A 13 -28.73 23.16 19.48
CA VAL A 13 -29.69 22.21 20.05
C VAL A 13 -29.29 20.74 19.80
N ALA A 14 -28.71 20.47 18.62
CA ALA A 14 -28.37 19.17 18.05
C ALA A 14 -27.06 19.24 17.22
N PRO A 15 -25.89 19.44 17.87
CA PRO A 15 -24.61 19.71 17.20
C PRO A 15 -24.11 18.57 16.31
N THR A 16 -24.41 17.32 16.64
CA THR A 16 -23.94 16.15 15.88
C THR A 16 -24.70 16.04 14.57
N ILE A 17 -26.02 16.24 14.62
CA ILE A 17 -26.89 16.32 13.45
C ILE A 17 -26.53 17.53 12.58
N ALA A 18 -26.19 18.68 13.18
CA ALA A 18 -25.71 19.86 12.44
C ALA A 18 -24.42 19.56 11.66
N THR A 19 -23.48 18.87 12.29
CA THR A 19 -22.22 18.46 11.66
C THR A 19 -22.48 17.56 10.47
N VAL A 20 -23.35 16.56 10.61
CA VAL A 20 -23.72 15.67 9.49
C VAL A 20 -24.50 16.40 8.40
N ALA A 21 -25.40 17.31 8.78
CA ALA A 21 -26.13 18.16 7.84
C ALA A 21 -25.21 19.12 7.07
N SER A 22 -24.02 19.45 7.58
CA SER A 22 -23.01 20.25 6.88
C SER A 22 -22.13 19.43 5.92
N THR A 23 -22.23 18.09 5.95
CA THR A 23 -21.42 17.18 5.13
C THR A 23 -22.14 16.77 3.84
N PRO A 24 -21.45 16.12 2.87
CA PRO A 24 -22.10 15.55 1.68
C PRO A 24 -23.25 14.55 1.97
N LEU A 25 -23.38 14.10 3.22
CA LEU A 25 -24.46 13.23 3.69
C LEU A 25 -25.74 14.00 4.12
N LEU A 26 -25.79 15.32 3.88
CA LEU A 26 -26.91 16.22 4.14
C LEU A 26 -28.29 15.64 3.76
N GLY A 27 -28.40 14.96 2.61
CA GLY A 27 -29.67 14.39 2.14
C GLY A 27 -30.29 13.38 3.11
N GLY A 28 -29.45 12.60 3.81
CA GLY A 28 -29.90 11.67 4.85
C GLY A 28 -30.34 12.39 6.14
N ALA A 29 -29.64 13.48 6.50
CA ALA A 29 -30.00 14.30 7.65
C ALA A 29 -31.33 15.04 7.45
N VAL A 30 -31.56 15.59 6.24
CA VAL A 30 -32.83 16.24 5.88
C VAL A 30 -34.00 15.25 5.96
N ALA A 31 -33.83 14.03 5.44
CA ALA A 31 -34.86 13.00 5.51
C ALA A 31 -35.21 12.59 6.95
N ALA A 32 -34.21 12.49 7.84
CA ALA A 32 -34.43 12.19 9.25
C ALA A 32 -35.17 13.32 9.98
N LEU A 33 -34.83 14.58 9.68
CA LEU A 33 -35.50 15.75 10.23
C LEU A 33 -36.95 15.86 9.73
N GLU A 34 -37.19 15.61 8.44
CA GLU A 34 -38.54 15.54 7.88
C GLU A 34 -39.41 14.52 8.61
N GLN A 35 -38.88 13.32 8.85
CA GLN A 35 -39.59 12.28 9.60
C GLN A 35 -39.90 12.70 11.04
N LEU A 36 -38.99 13.43 11.70
CA LEU A 36 -39.14 13.97 13.05
C LEU A 36 -40.25 15.05 13.12
N PHE A 37 -40.37 15.88 12.09
CA PHE A 37 -41.40 16.91 11.97
C PHE A 37 -42.67 16.44 11.26
N GLY A 38 -42.75 15.16 10.86
CA GLY A 38 -43.90 14.60 10.14
C GLY A 38 -44.07 15.13 8.72
N LEU A 39 -43.02 15.70 8.13
CA LEU A 39 -43.00 16.17 6.75
C LEU A 39 -42.75 14.97 5.82
N THR A 40 -43.60 14.79 4.81
CA THR A 40 -43.38 13.77 3.77
C THR A 40 -43.00 14.47 2.47
N PRO A 41 -41.75 14.31 1.98
CA PRO A 41 -41.34 14.90 0.72
C PRO A 41 -42.07 14.24 -0.44
N LYS A 42 -42.45 15.03 -1.44
CA LYS A 42 -42.96 14.49 -2.72
C LYS A 42 -41.79 13.89 -3.51
N GLN A 43 -42.05 12.83 -4.27
CA GLN A 43 -41.04 12.01 -4.95
C GLN A 43 -40.08 12.81 -5.88
N ASP A 44 -40.49 13.98 -6.36
CA ASP A 44 -39.72 14.88 -7.26
C ASP A 44 -39.22 16.18 -6.59
N GLN A 45 -39.24 16.29 -5.26
CA GLN A 45 -38.73 17.49 -4.58
C GLN A 45 -37.20 17.52 -4.51
N SER A 46 -36.63 18.63 -4.97
CA SER A 46 -35.19 18.90 -4.82
C SER A 46 -34.80 19.00 -3.34
N ILE A 47 -33.54 18.70 -3.04
CA ILE A 47 -33.00 18.83 -1.68
C ILE A 47 -33.18 20.25 -1.13
N ASP A 48 -33.01 21.28 -1.97
CA ASP A 48 -33.19 22.68 -1.55
C ASP A 48 -34.64 22.96 -1.08
N SER A 49 -35.64 22.48 -1.82
CA SER A 49 -37.05 22.64 -1.43
C SER A 49 -37.40 21.87 -0.14
N ARG A 50 -36.71 20.75 0.11
CA ARG A 50 -36.85 19.95 1.33
C ARG A 50 -36.20 20.64 2.52
N GLN A 51 -35.03 21.24 2.33
CA GLN A 51 -34.37 22.09 3.32
C GLN A 51 -35.26 23.27 3.73
N ASP A 52 -35.90 23.93 2.78
CA ASP A 52 -36.83 25.03 3.06
C ASP A 52 -38.05 24.58 3.87
N ALA A 53 -38.60 23.39 3.58
CA ALA A 53 -39.71 22.82 4.33
C ALA A 53 -39.31 22.49 5.78
N VAL A 54 -38.13 21.91 5.97
CA VAL A 54 -37.56 21.67 7.32
C VAL A 54 -37.28 22.99 8.03
N ALA A 55 -36.78 24.01 7.32
CA ALA A 55 -36.54 25.34 7.88
C ALA A 55 -37.82 26.00 8.40
N ALA A 56 -38.92 25.86 7.64
CA ALA A 56 -40.23 26.35 8.04
C ALA A 56 -40.75 25.62 9.29
N ALA A 57 -40.62 24.28 9.35
CA ALA A 57 -41.01 23.51 10.51
C ALA A 57 -40.18 23.83 11.77
N LEU A 58 -38.88 24.05 11.60
CA LEU A 58 -38.00 24.40 12.71
C LEU A 58 -38.27 25.81 13.26
N SER A 59 -38.69 26.75 12.41
CA SER A 59 -39.05 28.11 12.82
C SER A 59 -40.32 28.19 13.67
N GLY A 60 -41.22 27.21 13.54
CA GLY A 60 -42.43 27.05 14.36
C GLY A 60 -42.33 25.94 15.39
N ALA A 61 -41.14 25.40 15.65
CA ALA A 61 -40.97 24.24 16.52
C ALA A 61 -41.36 24.55 17.97
N THR A 62 -42.15 23.67 18.55
CA THR A 62 -42.52 23.72 19.98
C THR A 62 -41.32 23.37 20.87
N PRO A 63 -41.26 23.86 22.13
CA PRO A 63 -40.23 23.48 23.09
C PRO A 63 -40.08 21.95 23.27
N GLU A 64 -41.18 21.22 23.17
CA GLU A 64 -41.23 19.76 23.24
C GLU A 64 -40.55 19.11 22.03
N GLN A 65 -40.74 19.65 20.83
CA GLN A 65 -40.07 19.20 19.61
C GLN A 65 -38.57 19.50 19.63
N LEU A 66 -38.16 20.65 20.17
CA LEU A 66 -36.74 20.97 20.37
C LEU A 66 -36.09 20.03 21.41
N ALA A 67 -36.80 19.66 22.47
CA ALA A 67 -36.34 18.66 23.43
C ALA A 67 -36.25 17.26 22.82
N ALA A 68 -37.18 16.87 21.95
CA ALA A 68 -37.13 15.61 21.21
C ALA A 68 -35.95 15.58 20.24
N LEU A 69 -35.71 16.67 19.51
CA LEU A 69 -34.57 16.83 18.61
C LEU A 69 -33.22 16.71 19.36
N ARG A 70 -33.12 17.30 20.55
CA ARG A 70 -31.94 17.17 21.41
C ARG A 70 -31.70 15.73 21.89
N ARG A 71 -32.76 14.98 22.21
CA ARG A 71 -32.62 13.55 22.55
C ARG A 71 -32.18 12.73 21.34
N ALA A 72 -32.76 12.99 20.17
CA ALA A 72 -32.36 12.33 18.93
C ALA A 72 -30.89 12.59 18.58
N ASP A 73 -30.38 13.81 18.84
CA ASP A 73 -28.96 14.13 18.67
C ASP A 73 -28.05 13.33 19.62
N GLN A 74 -28.44 13.18 20.88
CA GLN A 74 -27.70 12.39 21.87
C GLN A 74 -27.65 10.91 21.49
N ASP A 75 -28.77 10.34 21.04
CA ASP A 75 -28.84 8.95 20.58
C ASP A 75 -28.01 8.73 19.31
N TYR A 76 -28.03 9.71 18.40
CA TYR A 76 -27.21 9.68 17.19
C TYR A 76 -25.72 9.78 17.50
N ALA A 77 -25.33 10.67 18.42
CA ALA A 77 -23.95 10.80 18.89
C ALA A 77 -23.44 9.50 19.56
N ALA A 78 -24.27 8.86 20.38
CA ALA A 78 -23.93 7.59 21.02
C ALA A 78 -23.70 6.47 19.99
N LYS A 79 -24.57 6.37 18.98
CA LYS A 79 -24.40 5.40 17.88
C LYS A 79 -23.18 5.67 17.02
N MET A 80 -22.89 6.94 16.70
CA MET A 80 -21.70 7.31 15.94
C MET A 80 -20.41 7.00 16.71
N ALA A 81 -20.40 7.23 18.03
CA ALA A 81 -19.29 6.83 18.88
C ALA A 81 -19.12 5.31 18.87
N GLU A 82 -20.19 4.54 19.07
CA GLU A 82 -20.16 3.07 19.05
C GLU A 82 -19.62 2.50 17.73
N LEU A 83 -20.10 3.02 16.60
CA LEU A 83 -19.62 2.64 15.28
C LEU A 83 -18.13 2.98 15.10
N GLY A 84 -17.71 4.18 15.53
CA GLY A 84 -16.31 4.57 15.50
C GLY A 84 -15.38 3.69 16.36
N PHE A 85 -15.88 3.13 17.47
CA PHE A 85 -15.13 2.14 18.26
C PHE A 85 -15.00 0.80 17.52
N LYS A 86 -16.08 0.31 16.90
CA LYS A 86 -16.07 -0.94 16.10
C LYS A 86 -15.12 -0.83 14.91
N ASP A 87 -15.10 0.30 14.23
CA ASP A 87 -14.19 0.53 13.11
C ASP A 87 -12.73 0.53 13.56
N ARG A 88 -12.41 1.18 14.69
CA ARG A 88 -11.05 1.16 15.26
C ARG A 88 -10.60 -0.22 15.68
N GLU A 89 -11.50 -1.00 16.28
CA GLU A 89 -11.21 -2.37 16.67
C GLU A 89 -11.01 -3.28 15.45
N ALA A 90 -11.85 -3.14 14.42
CA ALA A 90 -11.68 -3.85 13.16
C ALA A 90 -10.35 -3.50 12.48
N LEU A 91 -9.97 -2.22 12.46
CA LEU A 91 -8.67 -1.79 11.93
C LEU A 91 -7.50 -2.36 12.74
N ALA A 92 -7.61 -2.41 14.07
CA ALA A 92 -6.59 -3.02 14.92
C ALA A 92 -6.49 -4.54 14.67
N GLN A 93 -7.61 -5.24 14.50
CA GLN A 93 -7.64 -6.66 14.17
C GLN A 93 -7.06 -6.95 12.79
N LEU A 94 -7.26 -6.06 11.81
CA LEU A 94 -6.64 -6.17 10.49
C LEU A 94 -5.12 -6.00 10.58
N ALA A 95 -4.63 -5.03 11.35
CA ALA A 95 -3.20 -4.83 11.56
C ALA A 95 -2.52 -6.05 12.22
N VAL A 96 -3.18 -6.67 13.21
CA VAL A 96 -2.67 -7.90 13.85
C VAL A 96 -2.66 -9.08 12.88
N GLN A 97 -3.68 -9.21 12.02
CA GLN A 97 -3.71 -10.26 10.99
C GLN A 97 -2.61 -10.09 9.95
N GLU A 98 -2.32 -8.85 9.55
CA GLU A 98 -1.23 -8.54 8.63
C GLU A 98 0.14 -8.92 9.23
N GLU A 99 0.36 -8.58 10.51
CA GLU A 99 1.58 -8.97 11.23
C GLU A 99 1.69 -10.50 11.38
N GLN A 100 0.60 -11.20 11.67
CA GLN A 100 0.58 -12.66 11.74
C GLN A 100 0.85 -13.32 10.38
N ALA A 101 0.27 -12.81 9.30
CA ALA A 101 0.54 -13.28 7.94
C ALA A 101 2.01 -13.06 7.58
N TYR A 102 2.59 -11.91 7.93
CA TYR A 102 4.00 -11.62 7.74
C TYR A 102 4.93 -12.58 8.51
N LEU A 103 4.58 -12.89 9.76
CA LEU A 103 5.36 -13.82 10.58
C LEU A 103 5.25 -15.26 10.06
N ALA A 104 4.06 -15.67 9.62
CA ALA A 104 3.83 -16.99 9.02
C ALA A 104 4.61 -17.15 7.71
N ASP A 105 4.57 -16.15 6.83
CA ASP A 105 5.35 -16.13 5.59
C ASP A 105 6.86 -16.16 5.86
N ALA A 106 7.34 -15.36 6.82
CA ALA A 106 8.75 -15.38 7.21
C ALA A 106 9.20 -16.72 7.81
N GLN A 107 8.31 -17.44 8.50
CA GLN A 107 8.58 -18.78 9.02
C GLN A 107 8.56 -19.81 7.89
N ASP A 108 7.58 -19.78 7.00
CA ASP A 108 7.48 -20.72 5.88
C ASP A 108 8.67 -20.57 4.91
N ALA A 109 9.08 -19.32 4.62
CA ALA A 109 10.31 -19.04 3.87
C ALA A 109 11.56 -19.62 4.55
N ARG A 110 11.64 -19.61 5.90
CA ARG A 110 12.77 -20.25 6.62
C ARG A 110 12.69 -21.78 6.55
N HIS A 111 11.50 -22.37 6.64
CA HIS A 111 11.29 -23.81 6.56
C HIS A 111 11.54 -24.36 5.14
N ALA A 112 11.09 -23.66 4.10
CA ALA A 112 11.29 -24.04 2.70
C ALA A 112 12.79 -24.00 2.27
N ASN A 113 13.57 -23.09 2.85
CA ASN A 113 15.01 -23.00 2.59
C ASN A 113 15.84 -23.99 3.41
N ALA A 114 15.43 -24.30 4.65
CA ALA A 114 16.13 -25.27 5.51
C ALA A 114 15.95 -26.73 5.05
N ALA A 115 14.84 -27.08 4.39
CA ALA A 115 14.54 -28.44 3.97
C ALA A 115 15.11 -28.84 2.60
N ASN A 116 15.74 -27.91 1.87
CA ASN A 116 16.26 -28.18 0.52
C ASN A 116 17.72 -28.65 0.56
N GLU A 117 17.91 -29.94 0.87
CA GLU A 117 19.21 -30.65 0.86
C GLU A 117 20.01 -30.43 -0.44
N ARG A 118 19.29 -30.25 -1.56
CA ARG A 118 19.87 -29.98 -2.89
C ARG A 118 20.59 -28.64 -2.98
N VAL A 119 20.10 -27.61 -2.28
CA VAL A 119 20.70 -26.27 -2.29
C VAL A 119 21.95 -26.25 -1.41
N PHE A 120 21.94 -26.97 -0.28
CA PHE A 120 23.13 -27.17 0.53
C PHE A 120 24.24 -27.86 -0.25
N TRP A 121 23.92 -28.96 -0.95
CA TRP A 121 24.89 -29.67 -1.79
C TRP A 121 25.40 -28.84 -2.98
N LEU A 122 24.56 -27.99 -3.56
CA LEU A 122 24.98 -27.06 -4.62
C LEU A 122 25.96 -26.01 -4.07
N GLY A 123 25.70 -25.45 -2.88
CA GLY A 123 26.63 -24.56 -2.19
C GLY A 123 27.98 -25.22 -1.89
N VAL A 124 27.96 -26.47 -1.41
CA VAL A 124 29.18 -27.28 -1.18
C VAL A 124 29.94 -27.52 -2.49
N ALA A 125 29.26 -27.85 -3.58
CA ALA A 125 29.89 -28.08 -4.88
C ALA A 125 30.57 -26.82 -5.44
N VAL A 126 29.94 -25.65 -5.30
CA VAL A 126 30.50 -24.35 -5.73
C VAL A 126 31.72 -23.98 -4.89
N LEU A 127 31.64 -24.14 -3.56
CA LEU A 127 32.77 -23.89 -2.65
C LEU A 127 33.93 -24.85 -2.91
N ALA A 128 33.65 -26.13 -3.16
CA ALA A 128 34.66 -27.13 -3.50
C ALA A 128 35.35 -26.80 -4.83
N THR A 129 34.59 -26.33 -5.83
CA THR A 129 35.15 -25.90 -7.12
C THR A 129 36.05 -24.68 -6.94
N PHE A 130 35.61 -23.66 -6.18
CA PHE A 130 36.43 -22.49 -5.88
C PHE A 130 37.71 -22.87 -5.11
N ALA A 131 37.59 -23.68 -4.06
CA ALA A 131 38.73 -24.17 -3.30
C ALA A 131 39.72 -24.95 -4.18
N GLY A 132 39.21 -25.78 -5.10
CA GLY A 132 40.03 -26.53 -6.06
C GLY A 132 40.79 -25.62 -7.03
N VAL A 133 40.14 -24.59 -7.57
CA VAL A 133 40.80 -23.62 -8.47
C VAL A 133 41.85 -22.80 -7.69
N CYS A 134 41.54 -22.33 -6.49
CA CYS A 134 42.52 -21.62 -5.63
C CYS A 134 43.71 -22.51 -5.28
N PHE A 135 43.46 -23.77 -4.91
CA PHE A 135 44.51 -24.73 -4.62
C PHE A 135 45.38 -25.01 -5.86
N GLY A 136 44.77 -25.22 -7.03
CA GLY A 136 45.48 -25.41 -8.30
C GLY A 136 46.32 -24.21 -8.71
N ALA A 137 45.85 -22.99 -8.47
CA ALA A 137 46.59 -21.77 -8.74
C ALA A 137 47.78 -21.58 -7.80
N LEU A 138 47.61 -21.84 -6.50
CA LEU A 138 48.68 -21.80 -5.51
C LEU A 138 49.73 -22.90 -5.75
N TRP A 139 49.27 -24.11 -6.09
CA TRP A 139 50.14 -25.22 -6.49
C TRP A 139 50.91 -24.90 -7.77
N GLY A 140 50.24 -24.34 -8.78
CA GLY A 140 50.86 -23.91 -10.03
C GLY A 140 51.92 -22.84 -9.80
N ALA A 141 51.65 -21.86 -8.95
CA ALA A 141 52.63 -20.84 -8.55
C ALA A 141 53.82 -21.45 -7.81
N TYR A 142 53.59 -22.40 -6.91
CA TYR A 142 54.64 -23.15 -6.22
C TYR A 142 55.52 -23.93 -7.20
N ALA A 143 54.91 -24.71 -8.10
CA ALA A 143 55.62 -25.50 -9.11
C ALA A 143 56.46 -24.64 -10.08
N LEU A 144 55.99 -23.43 -10.37
CA LEU A 144 56.68 -22.45 -11.22
C LEU A 144 57.88 -21.83 -10.48
N LEU A 145 57.75 -21.54 -9.18
CA LEU A 145 58.85 -21.04 -8.35
C LEU A 145 59.92 -22.10 -8.05
N THR A 146 59.55 -23.38 -7.95
CA THR A 146 60.51 -24.49 -7.74
C THR A 146 61.13 -25.03 -9.03
N GLY A 147 60.85 -24.41 -10.19
CA GLY A 147 61.46 -24.76 -11.48
C GLY A 147 60.97 -26.07 -12.11
N ALA A 148 59.82 -26.60 -11.67
CA ALA A 148 59.28 -27.87 -12.16
C ALA A 148 58.54 -27.74 -13.51
N LEU A 149 58.21 -26.52 -13.94
CA LEU A 149 57.64 -26.22 -15.26
C LEU A 149 58.70 -25.52 -16.13
N PRO A 150 58.96 -25.98 -17.37
CA PRO A 150 59.88 -25.30 -18.26
C PRO A 150 59.30 -23.95 -18.68
N VAL A 151 59.74 -22.87 -18.00
CA VAL A 151 59.35 -21.51 -18.34
C VAL A 151 60.11 -21.10 -19.61
N THR A 152 59.53 -21.40 -20.77
CA THR A 152 60.11 -21.07 -22.08
C THR A 152 60.04 -19.58 -22.40
N ASN A 153 59.13 -18.82 -21.77
CA ASN A 153 59.07 -17.36 -21.91
C ASN A 153 58.28 -16.71 -20.75
N ALA A 154 58.83 -15.67 -20.13
CA ALA A 154 58.16 -14.90 -19.07
C ALA A 154 56.83 -14.28 -19.53
N ALA A 155 56.71 -13.96 -20.83
CA ALA A 155 55.48 -13.47 -21.43
C ALA A 155 54.36 -14.52 -21.43
N VAL A 156 54.69 -15.80 -21.63
CA VAL A 156 53.72 -16.91 -21.62
C VAL A 156 53.24 -17.18 -20.19
N VAL A 157 54.11 -17.09 -19.20
CA VAL A 157 53.73 -17.19 -17.78
C VAL A 157 52.82 -16.04 -17.35
N GLY A 158 53.12 -14.81 -17.78
CA GLY A 158 52.25 -13.65 -17.54
C GLY A 158 50.87 -13.81 -18.17
N MET A 159 50.80 -14.35 -19.39
CA MET A 159 49.54 -14.63 -20.08
C MET A 159 48.72 -15.73 -19.39
N VAL A 160 49.35 -16.84 -19.02
CA VAL A 160 48.69 -17.97 -18.33
C VAL A 160 48.23 -17.58 -16.93
N SER A 161 49.05 -16.86 -16.16
CA SER A 161 48.66 -16.35 -14.84
C SER A 161 47.53 -15.32 -14.92
N GLY A 162 47.54 -14.45 -15.93
CA GLY A 162 46.43 -13.53 -16.19
C GLY A 162 45.12 -14.26 -16.50
N PHE A 163 45.16 -15.30 -17.35
CA PHE A 163 43.99 -16.12 -17.66
C PHE A 163 43.48 -16.91 -16.45
N ILE A 164 44.38 -17.46 -15.63
CA ILE A 164 44.00 -18.13 -14.39
C ILE A 164 43.35 -17.13 -13.43
N GLY A 165 43.90 -15.91 -13.32
CA GLY A 165 43.33 -14.83 -12.52
C GLY A 165 41.92 -14.42 -12.93
N THR A 166 41.64 -14.34 -14.24
CA THR A 166 40.28 -14.02 -14.73
C THR A 166 39.28 -15.14 -14.46
N VAL A 167 39.69 -16.41 -14.59
CA VAL A 167 38.85 -17.57 -14.25
C VAL A 167 38.56 -17.60 -12.74
N ILE A 168 39.56 -17.38 -11.89
CA ILE A 168 39.37 -17.28 -10.43
C ILE A 168 38.41 -16.14 -10.10
N GLY A 169 38.61 -14.96 -10.71
CA GLY A 169 37.74 -13.81 -10.51
C GLY A 169 36.30 -14.09 -10.91
N TYR A 170 36.08 -14.79 -12.04
CA TYR A 170 34.75 -15.20 -12.48
C TYR A 170 34.12 -16.20 -11.51
N VAL A 171 34.84 -17.23 -11.07
CA VAL A 171 34.32 -18.21 -10.09
C VAL A 171 34.01 -17.53 -8.75
N ALA A 172 34.86 -16.61 -8.29
CA ALA A 172 34.62 -15.84 -7.06
C ALA A 172 33.36 -14.97 -7.15
N ALA A 173 33.13 -14.32 -8.30
CA ALA A 173 31.92 -13.52 -8.53
C ALA A 173 30.66 -14.39 -8.49
N ASN A 174 30.67 -15.54 -9.19
CA ASN A 174 29.54 -16.47 -9.20
C ASN A 174 29.32 -17.13 -7.82
N ALA A 175 30.39 -17.45 -7.08
CA ALA A 175 30.29 -17.98 -5.72
C ALA A 175 29.65 -16.96 -4.77
N THR A 176 30.04 -15.68 -4.86
CA THR A 176 29.44 -14.60 -4.07
C THR A 176 27.96 -14.43 -4.39
N GLN A 177 27.57 -14.63 -5.66
CA GLN A 177 26.17 -14.57 -6.08
C GLN A 177 25.33 -15.73 -5.51
N VAL A 178 25.89 -16.94 -5.46
CA VAL A 178 25.24 -18.12 -4.84
C VAL A 178 25.13 -17.94 -3.33
N VAL A 179 26.18 -17.43 -2.66
CA VAL A 179 26.15 -17.10 -1.23
C VAL A 179 25.10 -16.02 -0.95
N SER A 180 25.00 -14.99 -1.80
CA SER A 180 23.98 -13.94 -1.68
C SER A 180 22.57 -14.44 -1.95
N PHE A 181 22.38 -15.45 -2.79
CA PHE A 181 21.10 -16.11 -3.00
C PHE A 181 20.71 -16.97 -1.78
N TYR A 182 21.69 -17.63 -1.15
CA TYR A 182 21.45 -18.52 -0.01
C TYR A 182 21.22 -17.78 1.31
N PHE A 183 21.98 -16.71 1.56
CA PHE A 183 21.88 -15.90 2.78
C PHE A 183 21.12 -14.58 2.57
N GLY A 184 20.82 -14.21 1.33
CA GLY A 184 19.94 -13.08 1.03
C GLY A 184 18.50 -13.46 1.32
N SER A 185 17.80 -12.63 2.09
CA SER A 185 16.41 -12.92 2.45
C SER A 185 15.56 -13.09 1.19
N SER A 186 14.76 -14.15 1.13
CA SER A 186 13.79 -14.41 0.04
C SER A 186 12.91 -13.19 -0.29
N LYS A 187 12.72 -12.28 0.69
CA LYS A 187 12.06 -10.97 0.55
C LYS A 187 12.66 -10.07 -0.54
N GLY A 188 13.97 -10.16 -0.78
CA GLY A 188 14.62 -9.39 -1.84
C GLY A 188 14.19 -9.83 -3.24
N SER A 189 13.75 -11.08 -3.40
CA SER A 189 13.27 -11.62 -4.69
C SER A 189 11.80 -11.29 -4.95
N GLU A 190 10.97 -11.26 -3.91
CA GLU A 190 9.57 -10.84 -4.01
C GLU A 190 9.44 -9.35 -4.21
N LEU A 191 10.15 -8.53 -3.43
CA LEU A 191 10.20 -7.07 -3.62
C LEU A 191 10.69 -6.70 -5.03
N LYS A 192 11.62 -7.48 -5.60
CA LYS A 192 12.09 -7.28 -6.98
C LYS A 192 11.03 -7.71 -8.00
N SER A 193 10.32 -8.80 -7.75
CA SER A 193 9.25 -9.29 -8.63
C SER A 193 8.03 -8.37 -8.61
N GLU A 194 7.67 -7.84 -7.44
CA GLU A 194 6.63 -6.85 -7.26
C GLU A 194 7.03 -5.50 -7.88
N ALA A 195 8.26 -5.00 -7.61
CA ALA A 195 8.77 -3.80 -8.28
C ALA A 195 8.81 -3.94 -9.81
N MET A 196 9.13 -5.13 -10.34
CA MET A 196 9.08 -5.41 -11.78
C MET A 196 7.64 -5.46 -12.31
N SER A 197 6.70 -6.03 -11.55
CA SER A 197 5.28 -6.09 -11.91
C SER A 197 4.63 -4.70 -11.88
N THR A 198 4.94 -3.89 -10.86
CA THR A 198 4.54 -2.49 -10.75
C THR A 198 5.13 -1.67 -11.91
N ALA A 199 6.42 -1.83 -12.22
CA ALA A 199 7.05 -1.14 -13.35
C ALA A 199 6.44 -1.57 -14.70
N PHE A 200 6.12 -2.85 -14.86
CA PHE A 200 5.45 -3.38 -16.06
C PHE A 200 4.03 -2.82 -16.21
N THR A 201 3.26 -2.79 -15.11
CA THR A 201 1.90 -2.22 -15.09
C THR A 201 1.92 -0.71 -15.32
N GLN A 202 2.92 -0.01 -14.80
CA GLN A 202 3.10 1.42 -15.04
C GLN A 202 3.53 1.73 -16.48
N ALA A 203 4.34 0.87 -17.09
CA ALA A 203 4.82 1.03 -18.47
C ALA A 203 3.78 0.64 -19.53
N PHE A 204 2.93 -0.36 -19.25
CA PHE A 204 2.04 -0.96 -20.25
C PHE A 204 0.55 -0.99 -19.85
N GLY A 205 0.21 -0.63 -18.61
CA GLY A 205 -1.11 -0.81 -18.01
C GLY A 205 -1.92 0.46 -17.72
N SER A 206 -1.48 1.66 -18.12
CA SER A 206 -2.32 2.87 -18.00
C SER A 206 -3.06 3.19 -19.30
N PRO A 207 -4.40 3.07 -19.38
CA PRO A 207 -5.20 3.89 -20.28
C PRO A 207 -5.22 5.32 -19.73
N ALA A 208 -4.97 6.28 -20.62
CA ALA A 208 -4.79 7.71 -20.33
C ALA A 208 -5.84 8.31 -19.36
N PRO A 209 -5.45 9.26 -18.49
CA PRO A 209 -6.42 10.06 -17.76
C PRO A 209 -7.21 10.92 -18.75
N GLN A 210 -8.50 10.64 -18.86
CA GLN A 210 -9.48 11.51 -19.51
C GLN A 210 -9.53 12.85 -18.78
N VAL A 211 -8.93 13.88 -19.37
CA VAL A 211 -9.09 15.26 -18.95
C VAL A 211 -10.55 15.65 -19.16
N LYS A 212 -11.33 15.61 -18.08
CA LYS A 212 -12.72 16.08 -18.02
C LYS A 212 -12.73 17.55 -18.44
N GLY A 213 -13.37 17.83 -19.57
CA GLY A 213 -13.39 19.12 -20.25
C GLY A 213 -13.67 20.29 -19.31
N THR A 214 -12.71 21.21 -19.26
CA THR A 214 -12.91 22.57 -18.77
C THR A 214 -13.91 23.27 -19.68
N ASN A 215 -15.03 23.70 -19.10
CA ASN A 215 -15.97 24.63 -19.70
C ASN A 215 -15.23 25.87 -20.24
N VAL A 216 -15.21 26.03 -21.55
CA VAL A 216 -14.81 27.28 -22.19
C VAL A 216 -16.10 28.07 -22.47
N PRO A 217 -16.26 29.32 -22.01
CA PRO A 217 -17.46 30.11 -22.27
C PRO A 217 -17.60 30.37 -23.77
N ARG A 218 -18.79 30.14 -24.33
CA ARG A 218 -19.18 30.59 -25.68
C ARG A 218 -19.02 32.12 -25.76
N LEU A 219 -18.02 32.58 -26.49
CA LEU A 219 -18.00 33.93 -27.01
C LEU A 219 -18.91 34.00 -28.23
N THR A 220 -19.94 34.81 -28.08
CA THR A 220 -20.83 35.29 -29.13
C THR A 220 -20.04 36.09 -30.15
N SER A 221 -20.14 35.77 -31.45
CA SER A 221 -19.84 36.74 -32.50
C SER A 221 -21.11 36.96 -33.32
N GLY A 222 -21.79 38.07 -33.03
CA GLY A 222 -22.61 38.76 -34.02
C GLY A 222 -21.72 39.55 -34.97
N THR A 223 -22.34 39.90 -36.11
CA THR A 223 -21.88 40.66 -37.29
C THR A 223 -20.86 39.97 -38.19
#